data_AF-A0A950MTC6-F1
#
_entry.id   AF-A0A950MTC6-F1
#
_cell.length_a   1.000
_cell.length_b   1.000
_cell.length_c   1.000
_cell.angle_alpha   90.00
_cell.angle_beta   90.00
_cell.angle_gamma   90.00
#
_symmetry.space_group_name_H-M   'P 1'
#
loop_
_entity.id
_entity.type
_entity.pdbx_description
1 polymer ?
#
loop_
_entity_poly.entity_id
_entity_poly.type
_entity_poly.pdbx_seq_one_letter_code
_entity_poly.pdbx_strand_id
1 'polypeptide(L)' 'MSSPHDHASFLRRAFAVARRARTHGNHPFAAILVNADGEVLIERENGYLPDRDMTAHAERLLA' A
#
# COMPACT_ATOMS: atom_id res chain seq x y z
N MET A 1 -24.24 12.88 -0.40
CA MET A 1 -23.08 13.67 -0.90
C MET A 1 -21.85 13.04 -0.28
N SER A 2 -20.98 12.40 -1.07
CA SER A 2 -19.73 11.82 -0.53
C SER A 2 -18.85 12.98 -0.05
N SER A 3 -18.37 12.91 1.19
CA SER A 3 -17.31 13.81 1.64
C SER A 3 -16.13 13.68 0.68
N PRO A 4 -15.45 14.76 0.27
CA PRO A 4 -14.24 14.63 -0.52
C PRO A 4 -13.25 13.76 0.26
N HIS A 5 -12.95 12.58 -0.28
CA HIS A 5 -11.96 11.68 0.31
C HIS A 5 -10.64 12.44 0.47
N ASP A 6 -10.03 12.39 1.65
CA ASP A 6 -8.71 12.99 1.89
C ASP A 6 -7.62 12.14 1.23
N HIS A 7 -7.58 12.18 -0.10
CA HIS A 7 -6.65 11.45 -0.94
C HIS A 7 -5.19 11.75 -0.56
N ALA A 8 -4.90 12.98 -0.12
CA ALA A 8 -3.56 13.35 0.30
C ALA A 8 -3.13 12.62 1.59
N SER A 9 -4.03 12.44 2.56
CA SER A 9 -3.75 11.61 3.74
C SER A 9 -3.52 10.15 3.38
N PHE A 10 -4.33 9.60 2.47
CA PHE A 10 -4.21 8.21 2.01
C PHE A 10 -2.90 7.97 1.26
N LEU A 11 -2.47 8.91 0.40
CA LEU A 11 -1.16 8.84 -0.26
C LEU A 11 -0.01 8.90 0.74
N ARG A 12 -0.08 9.80 1.74
CA ARG A 12 0.95 9.87 2.80
C ARG A 12 0.99 8.58 3.63
N ARG A 13 -0.16 7.92 3.82
CA ARG A 13 -0.24 6.62 4.49
C ARG A 13 0.43 5.53 3.66
N ALA A 14 0.16 5.47 2.34
CA ALA A 14 0.87 4.56 1.44
C ALA A 14 2.39 4.78 1.45
N PHE A 15 2.85 6.04 1.53
CA PHE A 15 4.29 6.33 1.69
C PHE A 15 4.86 5.80 3.02
N ALA A 16 4.08 5.80 4.10
CA ALA A 16 4.51 5.21 5.36
C ALA A 16 4.73 3.69 5.23
N VAL A 17 3.83 3.01 4.52
CA VAL A 17 3.96 1.58 4.21
C VAL A 17 5.16 1.32 3.31
N ALA A 18 5.39 2.13 2.28
CA ALA A 18 6.55 2.02 1.40
C ALA A 18 7.89 2.22 2.15
N ARG A 19 7.93 3.15 3.12
CA ARG A 19 9.11 3.30 4.00
C ARG A 19 9.36 2.05 4.85
N ARG A 20 8.29 1.39 5.33
CA ARG A 20 8.37 0.14 6.09
C ARG A 20 8.88 -1.02 5.22
N ALA A 21 8.42 -1.13 3.98
CA ALA A 21 8.95 -2.08 2.99
C ALA A 21 10.47 -1.96 2.85
N ARG A 22 10.97 -0.73 2.75
CA ARG A 22 12.42 -0.48 2.70
C ARG A 22 13.16 -0.94 3.96
N THR A 23 12.58 -0.75 5.14
CA THR A 23 13.20 -1.23 6.40
C THR A 23 13.25 -2.75 6.48
N HIS A 24 12.34 -3.45 5.79
CA HIS A 24 12.36 -4.91 5.65
C HIS A 24 13.27 -5.40 4.51
N GLY A 25 13.98 -4.50 3.83
CA GLY A 25 14.86 -4.83 2.71
C GLY A 25 14.14 -5.03 1.37
N ASN A 26 12.83 -4.76 1.30
CA ASN A 26 12.06 -4.88 0.06
C ASN A 26 12.10 -3.59 -0.78
N HIS A 27 11.61 -3.67 -2.01
CA HIS A 27 11.43 -2.48 -2.84
C HIS A 27 10.45 -1.50 -2.18
N PRO A 28 10.71 -0.18 -2.21
CA PRO A 28 9.94 0.83 -1.47
C PRO A 28 8.63 1.19 -2.21
N PHE A 29 7.83 0.17 -2.53
CA PHE A 29 6.49 0.31 -3.12
C PHE A 29 5.45 -0.25 -2.17
N ALA A 30 4.28 0.37 -2.17
CA ALA A 30 3.17 -0.01 -1.32
C ALA A 30 1.84 0.38 -1.95
N ALA A 31 0.77 -0.29 -1.52
CA ALA A 31 -0.59 0.00 -1.91
C ALA A 31 -1.50 -0.12 -0.68
N ILE A 32 -2.57 0.68 -0.65
CA ILE A 32 -3.61 0.60 0.38
C ILE A 32 -4.98 0.54 -0.29
N LEU A 33 -5.92 -0.19 0.32
CA LEU A 33 -7.31 -0.24 -0.12
C LEU A 33 -8.16 0.57 0.87
N VAL A 34 -8.92 1.53 0.35
CA VAL A 34 -9.80 2.40 1.14
C VAL A 34 -11.23 2.23 0.65
N ASN A 35 -12.18 2.07 1.57
CA ASN A 35 -13.60 1.95 1.21
C ASN A 35 -14.28 3.31 0.95
N ALA A 36 -15.55 3.29 0.58
CA ALA A 36 -16.35 4.48 0.30
C ALA A 36 -16.57 5.38 1.54
N ASP A 37 -16.38 4.84 2.75
CA ASP A 37 -16.49 5.58 4.01
C ASP A 37 -15.15 6.20 4.44
N GLY A 38 -14.07 5.97 3.68
CA GLY A 38 -12.72 6.48 3.97
C GLY A 38 -11.92 5.61 4.94
N GLU A 39 -12.39 4.40 5.24
CA GLU A 39 -11.67 3.43 6.07
C GLU A 39 -10.60 2.69 5.27
N VAL A 40 -9.39 2.62 5.82
CA VAL A 40 -8.30 1.81 5.25
C VAL A 40 -8.55 0.35 5.62
N LEU A 41 -8.95 -0.45 4.64
CA LEU A 41 -9.23 -1.88 4.82
C LEU A 41 -7.97 -2.74 4.80
N ILE A 42 -7.02 -2.42 3.91
CA ILE A 42 -5.83 -3.23 3.68
C ILE A 42 -4.62 -2.32 3.40
N GLU A 43 -3.46 -2.70 3.95
CA GLU A 43 -2.15 -2.19 3.57
C GLU A 43 -1.26 -3.32 3.06
N ARG A 44 -0.54 -3.08 1.97
CA ARG A 44 0.42 -4.02 1.40
C ARG A 44 1.73 -3.34 1.03
N GLU A 45 2.82 -4.02 1.37
CA GLU A 45 4.16 -3.74 0.86
C GLU A 45 4.35 -4.50 -0.46
N ASN A 46 5.36 -4.11 -1.24
CA ASN A 46 5.87 -4.98 -2.28
C ASN A 46 6.32 -6.31 -1.65
N GLY A 47 6.08 -7.43 -2.33
CA GLY A 47 6.42 -8.79 -1.90
C GLY A 47 7.48 -9.46 -2.76
N TYR A 48 8.23 -8.70 -3.56
CA TYR A 48 9.28 -9.26 -4.41
C TYR A 48 10.30 -10.05 -3.60
N LEU A 49 10.80 -9.50 -2.47
CA LEU A 49 11.70 -10.24 -1.58
C LEU A 49 10.94 -10.93 -0.43
N PRO A 50 11.48 -12.06 0.08
CA PRO A 50 12.72 -12.74 -0.36
C PRO A 50 12.54 -13.70 -1.54
N ASP A 51 11.31 -14.05 -1.87
CA ASP A 51 10.97 -15.16 -2.80
C ASP A 51 11.28 -14.86 -4.27
N ARG A 52 11.63 -13.61 -4.58
CA ARG A 52 11.87 -13.06 -5.92
C ARG A 52 10.67 -13.22 -6.84
N ASP A 53 9.46 -13.18 -6.29
CA ASP A 53 8.24 -13.19 -7.07
C ASP A 53 8.08 -11.84 -7.79
N MET A 54 8.42 -11.82 -9.07
CA MET A 54 8.30 -10.64 -9.94
C MET A 54 6.85 -10.17 -10.10
N THR A 55 5.87 -10.96 -9.69
CA THR A 55 4.46 -10.61 -9.75
C THR A 55 3.92 -10.04 -8.45
N ALA A 56 4.63 -10.21 -7.33
CA ALA A 56 4.21 -9.80 -5.99
C ALA A 56 4.31 -8.27 -5.78
N HIS A 57 3.77 -7.51 -6.71
CA HIS A 57 3.60 -6.08 -6.58
C HIS A 57 2.57 -5.77 -5.49
N ALA A 58 2.74 -4.63 -4.81
CA ALA A 58 1.87 -4.23 -3.71
C ALA A 58 0.40 -4.15 -4.15
N GLU A 59 0.12 -3.66 -5.38
CA GLU A 59 -1.22 -3.62 -5.95
C GLU A 59 -1.85 -5.01 -6.15
N ARG A 60 -1.05 -6.01 -6.55
CA ARG A 60 -1.55 -7.38 -6.77
C ARG A 60 -1.92 -8.07 -5.46
N LEU A 61 -1.18 -7.78 -4.39
CA LEU A 61 -1.37 -8.40 -3.08
C LEU A 61 -2.58 -7.84 -2.29
N LEU A 62 -3.26 -6.82 -2.82
CA LEU A 62 -4.53 -6.32 -2.27
C LEU A 62 -5.74 -7.19 -2.67
N ALA A 63 -5.58 -8.04 -3.69
CA ALA A 63 -6.63 -8.89 -4.25
C ALA A 63 -6.53 -10.34 -3.77
#